data_AF-A0A4W4F8L3-F1
#
_entry.id   AF-A0A4W4F8L3-F1
#
_cell.length_a   1.000
_cell.length_b   1.000
_cell.length_c   1.000
_cell.angle_alpha   90.00
_cell.angle_beta   90.00
_cell.angle_gamma   90.00
#
_symmetry.space_group_name_H-M   'P 1'
#
loop_
_entity.id
_entity.type
_entity.pdbx_description
1 polymer ?
#
loop_
_entity_poly.entity_id
_entity_poly.type
_entity_poly.pdbx_seq_one_letter_code
_entity_poly.pdbx_strand_id
1 'polypeptide(L)'
;MQLDQQLARQLMHLHSDVNKLKIEQTCNQHRKMLNDATFELEEHAEMLDLLCDVPVSSGFSLSTPLKLIGITKMNINSRRFSLC
;
A
#
# COMPACT_ATOMS: atom_id res chain seq x y z
N MET A 1 -17.40 -43.88 -31.89
CA MET A 1 -15.95 -43.74 -32.14
C MET A 1 -15.61 -42.42 -32.83
N GLN A 2 -16.03 -42.13 -34.08
CA GLN A 2 -15.61 -40.89 -34.78
C GLN A 2 -16.35 -39.63 -34.31
N LEU A 3 -17.64 -39.77 -33.95
CA LEU A 3 -18.43 -38.70 -33.32
C LEU A 3 -17.83 -38.24 -31.99
N ASP A 4 -17.46 -39.20 -31.13
CA ASP A 4 -16.89 -38.93 -29.81
C ASP A 4 -15.58 -38.14 -29.91
N GLN A 5 -14.73 -38.48 -30.89
CA GLN A 5 -13.48 -37.75 -31.12
C GLN A 5 -13.71 -36.32 -31.59
N GLN A 6 -14.69 -36.08 -32.44
CA GLN A 6 -15.02 -34.72 -32.88
C GLN A 6 -15.57 -33.89 -31.71
N LEU A 7 -16.49 -34.47 -30.93
CA LEU A 7 -17.06 -33.82 -29.76
C LEU A 7 -15.98 -33.49 -28.72
N ALA A 8 -15.08 -34.43 -28.42
CA ALA A 8 -13.99 -34.21 -27.49
C ALA A 8 -13.08 -33.05 -27.93
N ARG A 9 -12.76 -32.94 -29.23
CA ARG A 9 -11.99 -31.81 -29.77
C ARG A 9 -12.72 -30.47 -29.57
N GLN A 10 -14.02 -30.42 -29.89
CA GLN A 10 -14.82 -29.21 -29.69
C GLN A 10 -14.88 -28.79 -28.22
N LEU A 11 -15.07 -29.74 -27.31
CA LEU A 11 -15.09 -29.48 -25.87
C LEU A 11 -13.73 -29.00 -25.36
N MET A 12 -12.63 -29.56 -25.83
CA MET A 12 -11.28 -29.09 -25.46
C MET A 12 -11.02 -27.66 -25.93
N HIS A 13 -11.43 -27.31 -27.15
CA HIS A 13 -11.33 -25.93 -27.64
C HIS A 13 -12.18 -24.98 -26.80
N LEU A 14 -13.45 -25.30 -26.57
CA LEU A 14 -14.33 -24.48 -25.74
C LEU A 14 -13.80 -24.32 -24.31
N HIS A 15 -13.27 -25.39 -23.71
CA HIS A 15 -12.68 -25.33 -22.38
C HIS A 15 -11.46 -24.39 -22.34
N SER A 16 -10.61 -24.43 -23.36
CA SER A 16 -9.48 -23.51 -23.50
C SER A 16 -9.94 -22.06 -23.61
N ASP A 17 -10.95 -21.79 -24.43
CA ASP A 17 -11.51 -20.44 -24.62
C ASP A 17 -12.13 -19.90 -23.33
N VAL A 18 -12.90 -20.73 -22.62
CA VAL A 18 -13.47 -20.39 -21.31
C VAL A 18 -12.38 -20.09 -20.29
N ASN A 19 -11.30 -20.88 -20.25
CA ASN A 19 -10.20 -20.63 -19.33
C ASN A 19 -9.46 -19.33 -19.65
N LYS A 20 -9.23 -19.03 -20.94
CA LYS A 20 -8.66 -17.76 -21.35
C LYS A 20 -9.50 -16.58 -20.87
N LEU A 21 -10.81 -16.65 -21.07
CA LEU A 21 -11.74 -15.60 -20.62
C LEU A 21 -11.76 -15.45 -19.08
N LYS A 22 -11.73 -16.55 -18.33
CA LYS A 22 -11.66 -16.52 -16.86
C LYS A 22 -10.38 -15.86 -16.35
N ILE A 23 -9.24 -16.16 -16.99
CA ILE A 23 -7.96 -15.53 -16.64
C ILE A 23 -8.04 -14.03 -16.91
N GLU A 24 -8.53 -13.63 -18.09
CA GLU A 24 -8.68 -12.22 -18.46
C GLU A 24 -9.60 -11.47 -17.49
N GLN A 25 -10.73 -12.05 -17.12
CA GLN A 25 -11.65 -11.50 -16.13
C GLN A 25 -10.96 -11.31 -14.77
N THR A 26 -10.23 -12.31 -14.30
CA THR A 26 -9.51 -12.25 -13.02
C THR A 26 -8.42 -11.18 -13.04
N CYS A 27 -7.66 -11.07 -14.14
CA CYS A 27 -6.67 -10.02 -14.32
C CYS A 27 -7.30 -8.62 -14.33
N ASN A 28 -8.44 -8.46 -15.01
CA ASN A 28 -9.17 -7.19 -15.03
C ASN A 28 -9.68 -6.81 -13.64
N GLN A 29 -10.20 -7.78 -12.87
CA GLN A 29 -10.62 -7.57 -11.49
C GLN A 29 -9.43 -7.18 -10.60
N HIS A 30 -8.30 -7.87 -10.72
CA HIS A 30 -7.09 -7.55 -9.96
C HIS A 30 -6.58 -6.14 -10.27
N ARG A 31 -6.56 -5.75 -11.55
CA ARG A 31 -6.19 -4.38 -11.96
C ARG A 31 -7.13 -3.34 -11.34
N LYS A 32 -8.44 -3.61 -11.31
CA LYS A 32 -9.39 -2.72 -10.65
C LYS A 32 -9.06 -2.57 -9.17
N MET A 33 -8.83 -3.67 -8.45
CA MET A 33 -8.48 -3.62 -7.02
C MET A 33 -7.19 -2.84 -6.75
N LEU A 34 -6.17 -3.00 -7.60
CA LEU A 34 -4.94 -2.22 -7.49
C LEU A 34 -5.19 -0.74 -7.73
N ASN A 35 -5.95 -0.38 -8.76
CA ASN A 35 -6.31 1.00 -9.04
C ASN A 35 -7.11 1.63 -7.91
N ASP A 36 -8.08 0.89 -7.35
CA ASP A 36 -8.87 1.34 -6.21
C ASP A 36 -7.94 1.62 -5.01
N ALA A 37 -7.00 0.71 -4.71
CA ALA A 37 -6.02 0.93 -3.64
C ALA A 37 -5.06 2.10 -3.91
N THR A 38 -4.64 2.31 -5.16
CA THR A 38 -3.82 3.46 -5.56
C THR A 38 -4.58 4.77 -5.40
N PHE A 39 -5.84 4.82 -5.84
CA PHE A 39 -6.69 6.00 -5.70
C PHE A 39 -6.89 6.40 -4.24
N GLU A 40 -7.19 5.44 -3.36
CA GLU A 40 -7.34 5.71 -1.93
C GLU A 40 -6.05 6.26 -1.30
N LEU A 41 -4.87 5.79 -1.74
CA LEU A 41 -3.58 6.32 -1.28
C LEU A 41 -3.33 7.74 -1.79
N GLU A 42 -3.69 8.03 -3.05
CA GLU A 42 -3.57 9.36 -3.64
C GLU A 42 -4.48 10.36 -2.91
N GLU A 43 -5.75 10.02 -2.67
CA GLU A 43 -6.67 10.86 -1.88
C GLU A 43 -6.12 11.15 -0.48
N HIS A 44 -5.56 10.13 0.18
CA HIS A 44 -4.96 10.29 1.50
C HIS A 44 -3.71 11.17 1.49
N ALA A 45 -2.93 11.13 0.40
CA ALA A 45 -1.75 11.97 0.21
C ALA A 45 -2.13 13.43 -0.11
N GLU A 46 -3.13 13.67 -0.96
CA GLU A 46 -3.68 15.00 -1.24
C GLU A 46 -4.28 15.64 0.02
N MET A 47 -5.00 14.86 0.83
CA MET A 47 -5.46 15.30 2.15
C MET A 47 -4.29 15.67 3.08
N LEU A 48 -3.23 14.87 3.10
CA LEU A 48 -2.06 15.14 3.94
C LEU A 48 -1.33 16.41 3.48
N ASP A 49 -1.23 16.66 2.18
CA ASP A 49 -0.62 17.85 1.60
C ASP A 49 -1.40 19.11 1.99
N LEU A 50 -2.74 19.08 1.87
CA LEU A 50 -3.61 20.19 2.29
C LEU A 50 -3.55 20.45 3.82
N LEU A 51 -3.36 19.41 4.62
CA LEU A 51 -3.15 19.52 6.07
C LEU A 51 -1.71 19.93 6.45
N CYS A 52 -0.75 19.80 5.54
CA CYS A 52 0.65 20.15 5.72
C CYS A 52 0.99 21.62 5.38
N ASP A 53 0.00 22.43 4.97
CA ASP A 53 0.14 23.90 4.91
C ASP A 53 0.24 24.56 6.30
N VAL A 54 0.25 23.78 7.39
CA VAL A 54 0.71 24.25 8.69
C VAL A 54 2.22 24.46 8.60
N PRO A 55 2.76 25.66 8.88
CA PRO A 55 4.20 25.87 8.82
C PRO A 55 4.84 24.86 9.78
N VAL A 56 5.71 24.00 9.24
CA VAL A 56 6.55 23.08 10.01
C VAL A 56 7.59 23.92 10.78
N SER A 57 7.09 24.68 11.74
CA SER A 57 7.79 25.44 12.79
C SER A 57 7.13 25.15 14.14
N SER A 58 6.66 23.92 14.33
CA SER A 58 6.42 23.35 15.65
C SER A 58 7.32 22.14 15.74
N GLY A 59 8.54 22.44 16.18
CA GLY A 59 9.71 21.61 15.99
C GLY A 59 9.52 20.16 16.39
N PHE A 60 10.26 19.29 15.69
CA PHE A 60 10.82 18.02 16.13
C PHE A 60 10.75 17.85 17.66
N SER A 61 9.56 17.56 18.18
CA SER A 61 9.35 17.45 19.60
C SER A 61 9.98 16.12 19.92
N LEU A 62 11.15 16.15 20.55
CA LEU A 62 11.60 14.99 21.30
C LEU A 62 10.37 14.50 22.05
N SER A 63 10.11 13.20 21.88
CA SER A 63 8.98 12.52 22.48
C SER A 63 8.79 13.02 23.91
N THR A 64 7.53 13.20 24.27
CA THR A 64 7.03 13.65 25.57
C THR A 64 7.73 13.06 26.81
N PRO A 65 8.34 11.84 26.82
CA PRO A 65 9.10 11.36 27.96
C PRO A 65 10.36 12.18 28.29
N LEU A 66 11.10 12.65 27.27
CA LEU A 66 12.42 13.27 27.48
C LEU A 66 12.31 14.70 28.00
N LYS A 67 11.26 15.43 27.61
CA LYS A 67 10.96 16.77 28.13
C LYS A 67 10.66 16.75 29.63
N LEU A 68 9.97 15.71 30.11
CA LEU A 68 9.61 15.59 31.53
C LEU A 68 10.83 15.40 32.45
N ILE A 69 11.90 14.82 31.91
CA ILE A 69 13.16 14.53 32.64
C ILE A 69 14.20 15.66 32.40
N GLY A 70 13.81 16.75 31.72
CA GLY A 70 14.72 17.87 31.44
C GLY A 70 15.77 17.59 30.37
N ILE A 71 15.62 16.51 29.60
CA ILE A 71 16.57 16.12 28.55
C ILE A 71 16.23 16.86 27.25
N THR A 72 17.17 17.67 26.77
CA THR A 72 17.08 18.36 25.47
C THR A 72 17.99 17.71 24.43
N LYS A 73 17.77 18.01 23.13
CA LYS A 73 18.63 17.57 22.02
C LYS A 73 20.13 17.87 22.27
N MET A 74 20.44 18.99 22.91
CA MET A 74 21.80 19.40 23.25
C MET A 74 22.46 18.45 24.27
N ASN A 75 21.70 17.95 25.24
CA ASN A 75 22.18 17.00 26.25
C ASN A 75 22.51 15.63 25.62
N ILE A 76 21.69 15.17 24.68
CA ILE A 76 21.88 13.88 23.99
C ILE A 76 23.10 13.94 23.07
N ASN A 77 23.22 14.99 22.26
CA ASN A 77 24.30 15.12 21.28
C ASN A 77 25.68 15.29 21.94
N SER A 78 25.72 15.82 23.17
CA SER A 78 26.97 15.97 23.94
C SER A 78 27.32 14.79 24.83
N ARG A 79 26.49 13.72 24.88
CA ARG A 79 26.64 12.54 25.76
C ARG A 79 26.93 12.89 27.23
N ARG A 80 26.54 14.09 27.68
CA ARG A 80 26.71 14.52 29.08
C ARG A 80 25.48 14.12 29.87
N PHE A 81 25.44 12.86 30.27
CA PHE A 81 24.51 12.41 31.31
C PHE A 81 25.27 12.34 32.63
N SER A 82 24.86 13.12 33.63
CA SER A 82 25.24 12.86 35.02
C SER A 82 24.20 11.92 35.60
N LEU A 83 24.62 10.72 36.00
CA LEU A 83 23.81 9.78 36.76
C LEU A 83 24.03 10.08 38.24
N CYS A 84 22.95 10.26 38.99
CA CYS A 84 22.96 10.25 40.46
C CYS A 84 23.17 8.82 40.96
#